data_AF-A0A4Z2HLY1-F1
#
_entry.id   AF-A0A4Z2HLY1-F1
#
_cell.length_a   1.000
_cell.length_b   1.000
_cell.length_c   1.000
_cell.angle_alpha   90.00
_cell.angle_beta   90.00
_cell.angle_gamma   90.00
#
_symmetry.space_group_name_H-M   'P 1'
#
loop_
_entity.id
_entity.type
_entity.pdbx_description
1 polymer ?
#
loop_
_entity_poly.entity_id
_entity_poly.type
_entity_poly.pdbx_seq_one_letter_code
_entity_poly.pdbx_strand_id
1 'polypeptide(L)'
;MNAAVRAVVRMGIYVEAKVYFIHEGGTVIGSARCKEFREREGRLKAAHNLVRRGITNLCVIGGDGSLTGANLFREEWSGLLDELLQQGLIDEEATRVNSELHIVGMVGSIDNDFCGTDMTIGTDSALHRIIEVVDAIMTTAQSHQRTFVLENRADKKRLNIIIVAEGAIDSHNKAITPDYIKDLVVRCLGFDTRVTILGHVQRGGTPSAFDRILASRMGVEAVLALLEASATTPACVVSLVGNQAVRLPLMECVQMTQEVQKAMDEKKFEEAVRLRGSSFEHNLSTYRLLSNHRADSELPSSSFNVAVLNVGAPAAGMNAAVRAAVRVGITEGHKMLAVSDGFEGFSKGQIEEIKWGDVGGWTGQGGSLLGTKRTLPGKHLEQIAEQIKIHNINALLVIGGFEEFMTLSNRLLYLNGHTSV
;
A
#
# COMPACT_ATOMS: atom_id res chain seq x y z
N MET A 1 3.48 -11.89 -9.55
CA MET A 1 3.14 -12.64 -10.79
C MET A 1 3.32 -14.16 -10.66
N ASN A 2 4.52 -14.72 -10.40
CA ASN A 2 4.71 -16.19 -10.33
C ASN A 2 3.75 -16.92 -9.35
N ALA A 3 3.47 -16.33 -8.19
CA ALA A 3 2.52 -16.90 -7.23
C ALA A 3 1.09 -16.97 -7.79
N ALA A 4 0.67 -15.96 -8.57
CA ALA A 4 -0.63 -15.93 -9.24
C ALA A 4 -0.70 -17.00 -10.34
N VAL A 5 0.34 -17.09 -11.18
CA VAL A 5 0.44 -18.16 -12.20
C VAL A 5 0.36 -19.55 -11.57
N ARG A 6 1.11 -19.78 -10.48
CA ARG A 6 1.04 -21.04 -9.72
C ARG A 6 -0.37 -21.33 -9.23
N ALA A 7 -1.06 -20.33 -8.67
CA ALA A 7 -2.42 -20.49 -8.17
C ALA A 7 -3.41 -20.82 -9.28
N VAL A 8 -3.37 -20.09 -10.40
CA VAL A 8 -4.21 -20.36 -11.59
C VAL A 8 -3.99 -21.78 -12.11
N VAL A 9 -2.73 -22.20 -12.26
CA VAL A 9 -2.40 -23.55 -12.76
C VAL A 9 -2.90 -24.63 -11.81
N ARG A 10 -2.60 -24.50 -10.50
CA ARG A 10 -2.98 -25.50 -9.50
C ARG A 10 -4.48 -25.58 -9.33
N MET A 11 -5.16 -24.44 -9.29
CA MET A 11 -6.61 -24.38 -9.16
C MET A 11 -7.29 -24.90 -10.42
N GLY A 12 -6.80 -24.53 -11.61
CA GLY A 12 -7.31 -25.06 -12.88
C GLY A 12 -7.20 -26.58 -12.98
N ILE A 13 -6.05 -27.15 -12.60
CA ILE A 13 -5.89 -28.63 -12.55
C ILE A 13 -6.81 -29.25 -11.50
N TYR A 14 -6.97 -28.61 -10.34
CA TYR A 14 -7.83 -29.10 -9.25
C TYR A 14 -9.31 -29.19 -9.67
N VAL A 15 -9.78 -28.25 -10.49
CA VAL A 15 -11.13 -28.26 -11.08
C VAL A 15 -11.18 -29.00 -12.43
N GLU A 16 -10.19 -29.85 -12.70
CA GLU A 16 -10.09 -30.72 -13.88
C GLU A 16 -10.00 -29.98 -15.24
N ALA A 17 -9.65 -28.70 -15.22
CA ALA A 17 -9.37 -27.93 -16.43
C ALA A 17 -7.95 -28.16 -16.95
N LYS A 18 -7.78 -28.07 -18.27
CA LYS A 18 -6.45 -28.01 -18.91
C LYS A 18 -5.93 -26.58 -18.90
N VAL A 19 -4.77 -26.36 -18.29
CA VAL A 19 -4.14 -25.03 -18.21
C VAL A 19 -2.92 -24.98 -19.12
N TYR A 20 -2.85 -23.93 -19.95
CA TYR A 20 -1.77 -23.70 -20.91
C TYR A 20 -0.96 -22.47 -20.51
N PHE A 21 0.36 -22.53 -20.72
CA PHE A 21 1.21 -21.35 -20.67
C PHE A 21 1.35 -20.70 -22.04
N ILE A 22 1.30 -19.37 -22.08
CA ILE A 22 1.65 -18.57 -23.25
C ILE A 22 3.04 -17.99 -22.96
N HIS A 23 4.06 -18.52 -23.61
CA HIS A 23 5.46 -18.20 -23.34
C HIS A 23 6.04 -17.24 -24.39
N GLU A 24 6.48 -16.08 -23.95
CA GLU A 24 7.59 -15.30 -24.52
C GLU A 24 8.29 -14.50 -23.40
N GLY A 25 9.53 -14.90 -23.05
CA GLY A 25 10.56 -14.29 -22.15
C GLY A 25 10.20 -13.29 -21.04
N GLY A 26 10.72 -13.42 -19.81
CA GLY A 26 10.37 -12.58 -18.63
C GLY A 26 10.10 -13.39 -17.35
N THR A 27 8.94 -13.26 -16.65
CA THR A 27 8.54 -14.10 -15.48
C THR A 27 8.73 -15.62 -15.73
N VAL A 28 8.41 -16.55 -14.81
CA VAL A 28 8.61 -18.00 -15.12
C VAL A 28 7.96 -18.41 -16.46
N ILE A 29 6.92 -17.68 -16.89
CA ILE A 29 6.33 -17.76 -18.24
C ILE A 29 6.79 -16.69 -19.23
N GLY A 30 7.13 -15.50 -18.75
CA GLY A 30 7.55 -14.38 -19.57
C GLY A 30 6.73 -13.11 -19.36
N SER A 31 7.21 -11.98 -19.85
CA SER A 31 6.49 -10.73 -20.07
C SER A 31 7.28 -9.92 -21.10
N ALA A 32 6.69 -9.74 -22.28
CA ALA A 32 7.26 -8.96 -23.37
C ALA A 32 6.26 -7.91 -23.86
N ARG A 33 6.77 -6.72 -24.24
CA ARG A 33 5.95 -5.73 -24.94
C ARG A 33 5.67 -6.23 -26.35
N CYS A 34 4.42 -6.58 -26.65
CA CYS A 34 4.02 -7.04 -27.97
C CYS A 34 3.45 -5.88 -28.80
N LYS A 35 4.26 -5.33 -29.72
CA LYS A 35 3.79 -4.28 -30.65
C LYS A 35 2.79 -4.82 -31.65
N GLU A 36 3.02 -6.04 -32.15
CA GLU A 36 2.15 -6.69 -33.15
C GLU A 36 0.72 -6.85 -32.64
N PHE A 37 0.52 -7.11 -31.35
CA PHE A 37 -0.82 -7.24 -30.77
C PHE A 37 -1.62 -5.93 -30.74
N ARG A 38 -0.97 -4.77 -30.96
CA ARG A 38 -1.68 -3.49 -31.16
C ARG A 38 -2.33 -3.42 -32.53
N GLU A 39 -1.83 -4.16 -33.50
CA GLU A 39 -2.41 -4.28 -34.83
C GLU A 39 -3.43 -5.42 -34.88
N ARG A 40 -4.48 -5.24 -35.67
CA ARG A 40 -5.54 -6.26 -35.85
C ARG A 40 -4.96 -7.58 -36.36
N GLU A 41 -3.97 -7.54 -37.25
CA GLU A 41 -3.30 -8.73 -37.79
C GLU A 41 -2.61 -9.56 -36.68
N GLY A 42 -1.97 -8.91 -35.70
CA GLY A 42 -1.37 -9.61 -34.56
C GLY A 42 -2.42 -10.26 -33.66
N ARG A 43 -3.57 -9.58 -33.46
CA ARG A 43 -4.71 -10.15 -32.73
C ARG A 43 -5.35 -11.31 -33.48
N LEU A 44 -5.48 -11.23 -34.81
CA LEU A 44 -5.97 -12.33 -35.65
C LEU A 44 -5.08 -13.58 -35.52
N LYS A 45 -3.76 -13.40 -35.57
CA LYS A 45 -2.78 -14.48 -35.33
C LYS A 45 -2.94 -15.08 -33.93
N ALA A 46 -3.17 -14.26 -32.91
CA ALA A 46 -3.40 -14.72 -31.55
C ALA A 46 -4.69 -15.54 -31.43
N ALA A 47 -5.80 -15.04 -32.00
CA ALA A 47 -7.08 -15.74 -32.02
C ALA A 47 -6.98 -17.11 -32.69
N HIS A 48 -6.31 -17.18 -33.85
CA HIS A 48 -6.06 -18.44 -34.54
C HIS A 48 -5.31 -19.46 -33.66
N ASN A 49 -4.29 -19.02 -32.92
CA ASN A 49 -3.52 -19.88 -32.03
C ASN A 49 -4.32 -20.41 -30.82
N LEU A 50 -5.30 -19.64 -30.34
CA LEU A 50 -6.20 -20.03 -29.27
C LEU A 50 -7.24 -21.04 -29.76
N VAL A 51 -7.90 -20.74 -30.90
CA VAL A 51 -8.91 -21.61 -31.51
C VAL A 51 -8.33 -22.99 -31.87
N ARG A 52 -7.11 -23.03 -32.42
CA ARG A 52 -6.39 -24.29 -32.72
C ARG A 52 -6.19 -25.20 -31.51
N ARG A 53 -6.27 -24.66 -30.29
CA ARG A 53 -6.10 -25.38 -29.03
C ARG A 53 -7.40 -25.48 -28.22
N GLY A 54 -8.51 -24.95 -28.74
CA GLY A 54 -9.79 -24.88 -28.03
C GLY A 54 -9.73 -24.03 -26.77
N ILE A 55 -8.98 -22.93 -26.79
CA ILE A 55 -8.81 -22.04 -25.63
C ILE A 55 -9.74 -20.84 -25.76
N THR A 56 -10.80 -20.81 -24.96
CA THR A 56 -11.78 -19.71 -24.87
C THR A 56 -11.78 -19.01 -23.52
N ASN A 57 -10.93 -19.45 -22.59
CA ASN A 57 -10.81 -18.89 -21.25
C ASN A 57 -9.41 -18.32 -21.07
N LEU A 58 -9.32 -17.01 -20.84
CA LEU A 58 -8.06 -16.29 -20.76
C LEU A 58 -7.92 -15.57 -19.42
N CYS A 59 -6.90 -15.96 -18.66
CA CYS A 59 -6.48 -15.24 -17.46
C CYS A 59 -5.29 -14.32 -17.82
N VAL A 60 -5.48 -13.01 -17.68
CA VAL A 60 -4.46 -12.00 -18.03
C VAL A 60 -3.88 -11.38 -16.76
N ILE A 61 -2.57 -11.48 -16.59
CA ILE A 61 -1.84 -10.94 -15.43
C ILE A 61 -0.95 -9.81 -15.91
N GLY A 62 -1.28 -8.56 -15.56
CA GLY A 62 -0.52 -7.40 -16.04
C GLY A 62 -1.00 -6.08 -15.44
N GLY A 63 -0.44 -4.98 -15.94
CA GLY A 63 -0.90 -3.63 -15.60
C GLY A 63 -2.05 -3.17 -16.50
N ASP A 64 -2.42 -1.89 -16.38
CA ASP A 64 -3.52 -1.26 -17.11
C ASP A 64 -3.51 -1.59 -18.61
N GLY A 65 -2.41 -1.26 -19.32
CA GLY A 65 -2.35 -1.49 -20.77
C GLY A 65 -2.50 -2.95 -21.22
N SER A 66 -2.12 -3.92 -20.39
CA SER A 66 -2.37 -5.35 -20.68
C SER A 66 -3.84 -5.69 -20.57
N LEU A 67 -4.52 -5.14 -19.56
CA LEU A 67 -5.93 -5.36 -19.30
C LEU A 67 -6.82 -4.61 -20.32
N THR A 68 -6.43 -3.40 -20.73
CA THR A 68 -7.07 -2.68 -21.86
C THR A 68 -6.98 -3.49 -23.15
N GLY A 69 -5.79 -4.02 -23.47
CA GLY A 69 -5.59 -4.85 -24.66
C GLY A 69 -6.38 -6.15 -24.62
N ALA A 70 -6.51 -6.76 -23.44
CA ALA A 70 -7.35 -7.94 -23.24
C ALA A 70 -8.83 -7.64 -23.49
N ASN A 71 -9.34 -6.51 -22.99
CA ASN A 71 -10.73 -6.13 -23.24
C ASN A 71 -11.00 -5.90 -24.74
N LEU A 72 -10.14 -5.13 -25.42
CA LEU A 72 -10.25 -4.91 -26.87
C LEU A 72 -10.26 -6.24 -27.64
N PHE A 73 -9.41 -7.18 -27.24
CA PHE A 73 -9.35 -8.50 -27.86
C PHE A 73 -10.65 -9.30 -27.70
N ARG A 74 -11.33 -9.16 -26.56
CA ARG A 74 -12.65 -9.75 -26.33
C ARG A 74 -13.74 -9.10 -27.20
N GLU A 75 -13.74 -7.78 -27.29
CA GLU A 75 -14.73 -7.04 -28.09
C GLU A 75 -14.60 -7.35 -29.59
N GLU A 76 -13.37 -7.53 -30.07
CA GLU A 76 -13.11 -7.88 -31.47
C GLU A 76 -13.27 -9.39 -31.76
N TRP A 77 -13.47 -10.24 -30.74
CA TRP A 77 -13.35 -11.70 -30.87
C TRP A 77 -14.21 -12.31 -31.99
N SER A 78 -15.49 -11.96 -32.05
CA SER A 78 -16.41 -12.45 -33.10
C SER A 78 -15.94 -12.05 -34.51
N GLY A 79 -15.54 -10.79 -34.69
CA GLY A 79 -15.02 -10.30 -35.95
C GLY A 79 -13.68 -10.94 -36.36
N LEU A 80 -12.86 -11.37 -35.38
CA LEU A 80 -11.65 -12.14 -35.66
C LEU A 80 -11.98 -13.56 -36.11
N LEU A 81 -12.98 -14.21 -35.51
CA LEU A 81 -13.42 -15.55 -35.93
C LEU A 81 -14.00 -15.52 -37.35
N ASP A 82 -14.85 -14.54 -37.67
CA ASP A 82 -15.43 -14.36 -39.01
C ASP A 82 -14.32 -14.21 -40.07
N GLU A 83 -13.28 -13.43 -39.74
CA GLU A 83 -12.14 -13.21 -40.62
C GLU A 83 -11.30 -14.48 -40.81
N LEU A 84 -11.08 -15.27 -39.75
CA LEU A 84 -10.40 -16.56 -39.84
C LEU A 84 -11.19 -17.59 -40.66
N LEU A 85 -12.52 -17.58 -40.55
CA LEU A 85 -13.41 -18.45 -41.32
C LEU A 85 -13.37 -18.08 -42.81
N GLN A 86 -13.45 -16.77 -43.13
CA GLN A 86 -13.36 -16.26 -44.49
C GLN A 86 -12.01 -16.58 -45.15
N GLN A 87 -10.92 -16.57 -44.38
CA GLN A 87 -9.59 -16.94 -44.85
C GLN A 87 -9.38 -18.47 -44.96
N GLY A 88 -10.36 -19.28 -44.54
CA GLY A 88 -10.26 -20.75 -44.54
C GLY A 88 -9.24 -21.29 -43.52
N LEU A 89 -8.89 -20.51 -42.50
CA LEU A 89 -7.94 -20.92 -41.45
C LEU A 89 -8.61 -21.77 -40.35
N ILE A 90 -9.93 -21.64 -40.19
CA ILE A 90 -10.76 -22.42 -39.27
C ILE A 90 -12.06 -22.85 -39.97
N ASP A 91 -12.75 -23.85 -39.42
CA ASP A 91 -14.05 -24.32 -39.92
C ASP A 91 -15.23 -23.75 -39.09
N GLU A 92 -16.46 -23.99 -39.57
CA GLU A 92 -17.68 -23.55 -38.89
C GLU A 92 -17.84 -24.18 -37.50
N GLU A 93 -17.38 -25.42 -37.32
CA GLU A 93 -17.42 -26.12 -36.03
C GLU A 93 -16.50 -25.44 -35.00
N ALA A 94 -15.25 -25.13 -35.38
CA ALA A 94 -14.31 -24.42 -34.53
C ALA A 94 -14.83 -23.01 -34.20
N THR A 95 -15.47 -22.34 -35.15
CA THR A 95 -16.11 -21.03 -34.92
C THR A 95 -17.22 -21.13 -33.88
N ARG A 96 -18.08 -22.15 -33.98
CA ARG A 96 -19.18 -22.39 -33.04
C ARG A 96 -18.70 -22.77 -31.64
N VAL A 97 -17.73 -23.67 -31.53
CA VAL A 97 -17.20 -24.14 -30.24
C VAL A 97 -16.44 -23.02 -29.51
N ASN A 98 -15.83 -22.10 -30.26
CA ASN A 98 -15.02 -21.02 -29.72
C ASN A 98 -15.71 -19.65 -29.80
N SER A 99 -17.05 -19.60 -29.93
CA SER A 99 -17.78 -18.36 -30.19
C SER A 99 -17.62 -17.30 -29.11
N GLU A 100 -17.39 -17.72 -27.87
CA GLU A 100 -17.27 -16.85 -26.70
C GLU A 100 -15.84 -16.86 -26.16
N LEU A 101 -15.34 -15.68 -25.81
CA LEU A 101 -14.06 -15.51 -25.11
C LEU A 101 -14.30 -14.95 -23.70
N HIS A 102 -14.03 -15.76 -22.69
CA HIS A 102 -14.09 -15.34 -21.29
C HIS A 102 -12.73 -14.82 -20.84
N ILE A 103 -12.74 -13.60 -20.29
CA ILE A 103 -11.52 -12.94 -19.81
C ILE A 103 -11.66 -12.60 -18.34
N VAL A 104 -10.63 -12.96 -17.58
CA VAL A 104 -10.43 -12.50 -16.20
C VAL A 104 -9.04 -11.88 -16.07
N GLY A 105 -9.00 -10.65 -15.58
CA GLY A 105 -7.79 -9.89 -15.31
C GLY A 105 -7.32 -10.02 -13.87
N MET A 106 -6.01 -9.95 -13.65
CA MET A 106 -5.40 -9.70 -12.34
C MET A 106 -4.34 -8.61 -12.49
N VAL A 107 -4.36 -7.65 -11.58
CA VAL A 107 -3.45 -6.50 -11.64
C VAL A 107 -2.09 -6.85 -11.05
N GLY A 108 -1.09 -7.00 -11.92
CA GLY A 108 0.31 -7.14 -11.57
C GLY A 108 1.08 -5.87 -11.87
N SER A 109 1.13 -4.95 -10.90
CA SER A 109 1.80 -3.66 -10.98
C SER A 109 2.50 -3.35 -9.66
N ILE A 110 3.60 -2.60 -9.71
CA ILE A 110 4.26 -2.07 -8.51
C ILE A 110 3.76 -0.65 -8.18
N ASP A 111 3.06 -0.02 -9.12
CA ASP A 111 2.71 1.40 -9.09
C ASP A 111 1.39 1.66 -8.33
N ASN A 112 0.64 0.59 -8.01
CA ASN A 112 -0.69 0.64 -7.40
C ASN A 112 -1.64 1.63 -8.09
N ASP A 113 -1.63 1.61 -9.42
CA ASP A 113 -2.19 2.63 -10.30
C ASP A 113 -3.52 2.25 -10.95
N PHE A 114 -4.02 1.03 -10.69
CA PHE A 114 -5.29 0.54 -11.25
C PHE A 114 -6.46 0.84 -10.31
N CYS A 115 -7.46 1.56 -10.78
CA CYS A 115 -8.63 1.90 -9.97
C CYS A 115 -9.51 0.67 -9.67
N GLY A 116 -10.16 0.65 -8.51
CA GLY A 116 -11.00 -0.48 -8.05
C GLY A 116 -10.23 -1.54 -7.26
N THR A 117 -8.95 -1.36 -7.00
CA THR A 117 -8.19 -2.26 -6.12
C THR A 117 -7.53 -1.51 -4.98
N ASP A 118 -7.61 -2.06 -3.77
CA ASP A 118 -6.90 -1.50 -2.63
C ASP A 118 -5.38 -1.70 -2.79
N MET A 119 -4.98 -2.84 -3.39
CA MET A 119 -3.59 -3.27 -3.54
C MET A 119 -3.37 -4.12 -4.79
N THR A 120 -2.36 -3.75 -5.59
CA THR A 120 -1.90 -4.51 -6.75
C THR A 120 -0.75 -5.47 -6.42
N ILE A 121 -0.64 -6.58 -7.15
CA ILE A 121 0.42 -7.57 -6.93
C ILE A 121 1.78 -6.97 -7.31
N GLY A 122 2.64 -6.79 -6.31
CA GLY A 122 4.02 -6.31 -6.45
C GLY A 122 4.28 -5.01 -5.70
N THR A 123 3.23 -4.27 -5.31
CA THR A 123 3.38 -2.98 -4.61
C THR A 123 4.11 -3.14 -3.28
N ASP A 124 3.71 -4.11 -2.45
CA ASP A 124 4.35 -4.33 -1.15
C ASP A 124 5.80 -4.81 -1.31
N SER A 125 6.08 -5.68 -2.29
CA SER A 125 7.45 -6.12 -2.59
C SER A 125 8.34 -4.97 -3.06
N ALA A 126 7.82 -4.07 -3.90
CA ALA A 126 8.55 -2.89 -4.36
C ALA A 126 8.80 -1.91 -3.21
N LEU A 127 7.80 -1.69 -2.35
CA LEU A 127 7.95 -0.88 -1.14
C LEU A 127 9.04 -1.44 -0.23
N HIS A 128 9.11 -2.76 -0.03
CA HIS A 128 10.21 -3.38 0.71
C HIS A 128 11.58 -3.05 0.10
N ARG A 129 11.73 -3.10 -1.23
CA ARG A 129 12.99 -2.74 -1.90
C ARG A 129 13.34 -1.26 -1.67
N ILE A 130 12.35 -0.37 -1.74
CA ILE A 130 12.54 1.07 -1.49
C ILE A 130 13.01 1.30 -0.06
N ILE A 131 12.33 0.71 0.92
CA ILE A 131 12.66 0.89 2.34
C ILE A 131 14.04 0.31 2.68
N GLU A 132 14.40 -0.86 2.14
CA GLU A 132 15.75 -1.42 2.33
C GLU A 132 16.85 -0.47 1.84
N VAL A 133 16.65 0.15 0.67
CA VAL A 133 17.61 1.12 0.13
C VAL A 133 17.64 2.39 1.00
N VAL A 134 16.48 2.89 1.42
CA VAL A 134 16.38 4.07 2.29
C VAL A 134 17.11 3.83 3.61
N ASP A 135 16.86 2.69 4.27
CA ASP A 135 17.49 2.32 5.53
C ASP A 135 19.01 2.15 5.38
N ALA A 136 19.45 1.52 4.27
CA ALA A 136 20.88 1.40 3.96
C ALA A 136 21.54 2.77 3.78
N ILE A 137 20.90 3.70 3.07
CA ILE A 137 21.40 5.06 2.86
C ILE A 137 21.44 5.86 4.16
N MET A 138 20.44 5.69 5.04
CA MET A 138 20.37 6.41 6.32
C MET A 138 21.63 6.28 7.17
N THR A 139 22.19 5.07 7.27
CA THR A 139 23.41 4.82 8.06
C THR A 139 24.62 5.61 7.55
N THR A 140 24.78 5.69 6.22
CA THR A 140 25.86 6.45 5.57
C THR A 140 25.64 7.96 5.68
N ALA A 141 24.39 8.42 5.61
CA ALA A 141 24.03 9.83 5.72
C ALA A 141 24.28 10.37 7.14
N GLN A 142 23.98 9.58 8.18
CA GLN A 142 24.26 9.94 9.58
C GLN A 142 25.76 10.08 9.86
N SER A 143 26.58 9.21 9.26
CA SER A 143 28.03 9.15 9.49
C SER A 143 28.76 10.38 8.94
N HIS A 144 28.30 10.93 7.82
CA HIS A 144 28.96 12.08 7.17
C HIS A 144 28.42 13.45 7.60
N GLN A 145 27.56 13.55 8.63
CA GLN A 145 26.98 14.83 9.08
C GLN A 145 26.40 15.67 7.93
N ARG A 146 25.72 15.02 6.98
CA ARG A 146 25.14 15.68 5.82
C ARG A 146 23.80 16.29 6.21
N THR A 147 23.85 17.41 6.94
CA THR A 147 22.91 18.56 7.06
C THR A 147 23.24 19.29 8.38
N PHE A 148 23.68 20.56 8.33
CA PHE A 148 23.92 21.40 9.52
C PHE A 148 22.66 22.19 9.91
N VAL A 149 22.40 22.28 11.21
CA VAL A 149 21.28 23.00 11.83
C VAL A 149 21.80 24.27 12.52
N LEU A 150 21.28 25.44 12.13
CA LEU A 150 21.22 26.68 12.91
C LEU A 150 19.85 27.29 12.52
N GLU A 151 18.85 27.52 13.38
CA GLU A 151 18.85 28.16 14.69
C GLU A 151 17.55 27.82 15.46
N ASN A 152 17.61 26.83 16.36
CA ASN A 152 16.97 26.79 17.69
C ASN A 152 17.30 25.42 18.32
N ARG A 153 17.79 25.41 19.56
CA ARG A 153 18.57 24.32 20.18
C ARG A 153 17.83 22.99 20.48
N ALA A 154 16.67 22.71 19.88
CA ALA A 154 15.83 21.55 20.23
C ALA A 154 15.91 20.36 19.24
N ASP A 155 15.93 20.57 17.92
CA ASP A 155 15.80 19.48 16.93
C ASP A 155 17.09 19.22 16.13
N LYS A 156 18.01 18.42 16.68
CA LYS A 156 19.27 18.04 16.00
C LYS A 156 19.07 16.89 15.00
N LYS A 157 18.24 17.08 13.97
CA LYS A 157 18.12 16.10 12.88
C LYS A 157 19.36 16.16 11.97
N ARG A 158 20.09 15.04 11.85
CA ARG A 158 21.39 14.94 11.17
C ARG A 158 21.33 14.68 9.66
N LEU A 159 20.14 14.42 9.11
CA LEU A 159 19.93 14.10 7.70
C LEU A 159 18.50 14.46 7.25
N ASN A 160 18.33 14.66 5.95
CA ASN A 160 17.03 14.79 5.30
C ASN A 160 16.93 13.81 4.12
N ILE A 161 15.76 13.19 3.96
CA ILE A 161 15.44 12.29 2.84
C ILE A 161 14.26 12.89 2.12
N ILE A 162 14.40 13.09 0.81
CA ILE A 162 13.35 13.57 -0.07
C ILE A 162 13.06 12.44 -1.07
N ILE A 163 11.81 11.97 -1.09
CA ILE A 163 11.35 10.94 -2.03
C ILE A 163 10.66 11.67 -3.18
N VAL A 164 11.07 11.35 -4.42
CA VAL A 164 10.58 11.99 -5.64
C VAL A 164 10.07 10.92 -6.58
N ALA A 165 8.78 10.98 -6.93
CA ALA A 165 8.21 10.11 -7.95
C ALA A 165 8.73 10.47 -9.35
N GLU A 166 8.87 9.50 -10.25
CA GLU A 166 9.33 9.73 -11.63
C GLU A 166 8.43 10.73 -12.37
N GLY A 167 7.11 10.68 -12.13
CA GLY A 167 6.11 11.58 -12.69
C GLY A 167 5.81 12.82 -11.84
N ALA A 168 6.71 13.25 -10.97
CA ALA A 168 6.49 14.44 -10.14
C ALA A 168 6.33 15.71 -10.98
N ILE A 169 5.30 16.50 -10.71
CA ILE A 169 4.94 17.73 -11.42
C ILE A 169 4.53 18.85 -10.47
N ASP A 170 4.67 20.09 -10.91
CA ASP A 170 4.10 21.26 -10.24
C ASP A 170 2.63 21.50 -10.64
N SER A 171 2.01 22.55 -10.08
CA SER A 171 0.63 22.93 -10.38
C SER A 171 0.38 23.37 -11.84
N HIS A 172 1.43 23.54 -12.63
CA HIS A 172 1.39 23.90 -14.05
C HIS A 172 1.74 22.72 -14.96
N ASN A 173 1.78 21.50 -14.43
CA ASN A 173 2.18 20.26 -15.12
C ASN A 173 3.64 20.29 -15.61
N LYS A 174 4.50 21.10 -14.98
CA LYS A 174 5.94 21.09 -15.28
C LYS A 174 6.63 20.03 -14.42
N ALA A 175 7.44 19.20 -15.06
CA ALA A 175 8.20 18.15 -14.39
C ALA A 175 9.11 18.71 -13.28
N ILE A 176 9.07 18.09 -12.11
CA ILE A 176 9.95 18.35 -10.97
C ILE A 176 10.98 17.23 -10.92
N THR A 177 12.19 17.51 -11.40
CA THR A 177 13.25 16.48 -11.45
C THR A 177 14.02 16.39 -10.12
N PRO A 178 14.64 15.24 -9.82
CA PRO A 178 15.52 15.11 -8.66
C PRO A 178 16.69 16.10 -8.67
N ASP A 179 17.27 16.38 -9.84
CA ASP A 179 18.34 17.36 -9.98
C ASP A 179 17.87 18.79 -9.69
N TYR A 180 16.66 19.15 -10.12
CA TYR A 180 16.07 20.44 -9.76
C TYR A 180 15.96 20.62 -8.24
N ILE A 181 15.50 19.58 -7.53
CA ILE A 181 15.40 19.61 -6.06
C ILE A 181 16.78 19.70 -5.42
N LYS A 182 17.75 18.94 -5.91
CA LYS A 182 19.14 19.00 -5.42
C LYS A 182 19.71 20.41 -5.56
N ASP A 183 19.61 21.00 -6.74
CA ASP A 183 20.14 22.34 -7.01
C ASP A 183 19.42 23.39 -6.15
N LEU A 184 18.12 23.23 -5.92
CA LEU A 184 17.35 24.09 -5.03
C LEU A 184 17.87 24.02 -3.58
N VAL A 185 18.06 22.82 -3.04
CA VAL A 185 18.56 22.63 -1.67
C VAL A 185 19.99 23.17 -1.51
N VAL A 186 20.87 22.88 -2.47
CA VAL A 186 22.26 23.38 -2.46
C VAL A 186 22.29 24.91 -2.51
N ARG A 187 21.51 25.52 -3.42
CA ARG A 187 21.49 26.97 -3.61
C ARG A 187 20.87 27.72 -2.42
N CYS A 188 19.77 27.21 -1.88
CA CYS A 188 19.01 27.92 -0.83
C CYS A 188 19.52 27.64 0.58
N LEU A 189 20.01 26.43 0.85
CA LEU A 189 20.35 25.97 2.21
C LEU A 189 21.83 25.57 2.36
N GLY A 190 22.58 25.41 1.26
CA GLY A 190 24.00 25.06 1.30
C GLY A 190 24.31 23.63 1.75
N PHE A 191 23.33 22.72 1.74
CA PHE A 191 23.52 21.34 2.20
C PHE A 191 24.15 20.43 1.13
N ASP A 192 25.10 19.56 1.54
CA ASP A 192 25.63 18.49 0.67
C ASP A 192 24.49 17.52 0.31
N THR A 193 24.06 17.60 -0.95
CA THR A 193 22.86 16.92 -1.44
C THR A 193 23.22 15.95 -2.57
N ARG A 194 22.72 14.72 -2.46
CA ARG A 194 22.97 13.63 -3.41
C ARG A 194 21.65 13.08 -3.93
N VAL A 195 21.66 12.62 -5.19
CA VAL A 195 20.52 12.01 -5.87
C VAL A 195 20.83 10.54 -6.09
N THR A 196 19.87 9.68 -5.76
CA THR A 196 19.93 8.24 -6.03
C THR A 196 18.68 7.84 -6.80
N ILE A 197 18.85 7.30 -8.00
CA ILE A 197 17.75 6.76 -8.81
C ILE A 197 17.74 5.24 -8.60
N LEU A 198 16.72 4.71 -7.94
CA LEU A 198 16.62 3.28 -7.61
C LEU A 198 16.46 2.40 -8.86
N GLY A 199 15.73 2.90 -9.86
CA GLY A 199 15.48 2.20 -11.12
C GLY A 199 14.85 0.82 -10.92
N HIS A 200 15.33 -0.17 -11.67
CA HIS A 200 14.75 -1.51 -11.78
C HIS A 200 14.89 -2.38 -10.52
N VAL A 201 15.68 -1.97 -9.52
CA VAL A 201 15.80 -2.69 -8.24
C VAL A 201 14.42 -2.86 -7.59
N GLN A 202 13.52 -1.89 -7.79
CA GLN A 202 12.14 -1.90 -7.28
C GLN A 202 11.28 -3.04 -7.86
N ARG A 203 11.62 -3.57 -9.04
CA ARG A 203 10.93 -4.69 -9.69
C ARG A 203 11.58 -6.04 -9.42
N GLY A 204 12.77 -6.04 -8.81
CA GLY A 204 13.54 -7.23 -8.50
C GLY A 204 13.31 -7.76 -7.09
N GLY A 205 14.12 -8.76 -6.70
CA GLY A 205 14.03 -9.39 -5.39
C GLY A 205 12.96 -10.48 -5.30
N THR A 206 12.78 -11.02 -4.09
CA THR A 206 11.76 -12.04 -3.83
C THR A 206 10.44 -11.40 -3.41
N PRO A 207 9.29 -11.92 -3.87
CA PRO A 207 7.99 -11.40 -3.43
C PRO A 207 7.83 -11.47 -1.90
N SER A 208 7.24 -10.44 -1.32
CA SER A 208 6.90 -10.38 0.10
C SER A 208 5.85 -11.42 0.48
N ALA A 209 5.66 -11.65 1.78
CA ALA A 209 4.60 -12.55 2.25
C ALA A 209 3.21 -12.06 1.81
N PHE A 210 2.97 -10.74 1.89
CA PHE A 210 1.72 -10.12 1.45
C PHE A 210 1.44 -10.41 -0.03
N ASP A 211 2.39 -10.10 -0.92
CA ASP A 211 2.21 -10.33 -2.36
C ASP A 211 2.07 -11.81 -2.72
N ARG A 212 2.72 -12.73 -1.99
CA ARG A 212 2.54 -14.17 -2.19
C ARG A 212 1.11 -14.59 -1.86
N ILE A 213 0.57 -14.14 -0.74
CA ILE A 213 -0.78 -14.48 -0.28
C ILE A 213 -1.82 -13.82 -1.19
N LEU A 214 -1.68 -12.52 -1.46
CA LEU A 214 -2.55 -11.76 -2.35
C LEU A 214 -2.64 -12.41 -3.73
N ALA A 215 -1.48 -12.64 -4.37
CA ALA A 215 -1.42 -13.26 -5.70
C ALA A 215 -2.01 -14.68 -5.70
N SER A 216 -1.82 -15.45 -4.62
CA SER A 216 -2.37 -16.80 -4.53
C SER A 216 -3.90 -16.78 -4.40
N ARG A 217 -4.45 -15.89 -3.57
CA ARG A 217 -5.90 -15.72 -3.40
C ARG A 217 -6.55 -15.28 -4.72
N MET A 218 -5.98 -14.28 -5.38
CA MET A 218 -6.52 -13.77 -6.63
C MET A 218 -6.42 -14.79 -7.77
N GLY A 219 -5.33 -15.58 -7.83
CA GLY A 219 -5.20 -16.62 -8.84
C GLY A 219 -6.22 -17.75 -8.70
N VAL A 220 -6.62 -18.10 -7.47
CA VAL A 220 -7.72 -19.05 -7.21
C VAL A 220 -9.04 -18.45 -7.65
N GLU A 221 -9.33 -17.22 -7.22
CA GLU A 221 -10.58 -16.52 -7.54
C GLU A 221 -10.73 -16.31 -9.06
N ALA A 222 -9.63 -16.06 -9.78
CA ALA A 222 -9.66 -15.89 -11.22
C ALA A 222 -10.10 -17.15 -11.97
N VAL A 223 -9.71 -18.34 -11.47
CA VAL A 223 -10.16 -19.61 -12.06
C VAL A 223 -11.64 -19.83 -11.79
N LEU A 224 -12.11 -19.56 -10.56
CA LEU A 224 -13.53 -19.65 -10.23
C LEU A 224 -14.37 -18.69 -11.07
N ALA A 225 -13.90 -17.45 -11.25
CA ALA A 225 -14.54 -16.46 -12.10
C ALA A 225 -14.65 -16.90 -13.57
N LEU A 226 -13.63 -17.57 -14.11
CA LEU A 226 -13.67 -18.12 -15.46
C LEU A 226 -14.68 -19.27 -15.59
N LEU A 227 -14.76 -20.16 -14.59
CA LEU A 227 -15.68 -21.29 -14.62
C LEU A 227 -17.15 -20.89 -14.43
N GLU A 228 -17.40 -19.82 -13.67
CA GLU A 228 -18.74 -19.27 -13.44
C GLU A 228 -19.18 -18.31 -14.55
N ALA A 229 -18.27 -17.92 -15.45
CA ALA A 229 -18.58 -17.03 -16.54
C ALA A 229 -19.57 -17.67 -17.54
N SER A 230 -20.48 -16.85 -18.04
CA SER A 230 -21.39 -17.17 -19.13
C SER A 230 -21.29 -16.11 -20.22
N ALA A 231 -21.98 -16.31 -21.35
CA ALA A 231 -21.95 -15.37 -22.48
C ALA A 231 -22.39 -13.93 -22.11
N THR A 232 -23.21 -13.77 -21.06
CA THR A 232 -23.67 -12.46 -20.58
C THR A 232 -22.75 -11.84 -19.53
N THR A 233 -21.76 -12.60 -19.03
CA THR A 233 -20.86 -12.13 -17.97
C THR A 233 -19.80 -11.20 -18.56
N PRO A 234 -19.71 -9.94 -18.12
CA PRO A 234 -18.66 -9.03 -18.59
C PRO A 234 -17.28 -9.51 -18.13
N ALA A 235 -16.23 -9.11 -18.85
CA ALA A 235 -14.86 -9.34 -18.42
C ALA A 235 -14.66 -8.65 -17.09
N CYS A 236 -14.00 -9.34 -16.16
CA CYS A 236 -13.80 -8.80 -14.83
C CYS A 236 -12.32 -8.79 -14.46
N VAL A 237 -11.99 -7.95 -13.49
CA VAL A 237 -10.71 -7.94 -12.80
C VAL A 237 -10.94 -8.49 -11.40
N VAL A 238 -10.14 -9.48 -11.04
CA VAL A 238 -10.07 -9.96 -9.66
C VAL A 238 -9.21 -8.99 -8.86
N SER A 239 -9.80 -8.49 -7.78
CA SER A 239 -9.25 -7.45 -6.93
C SER A 239 -9.38 -7.82 -5.45
N LEU A 240 -8.70 -7.07 -4.58
CA LEU A 240 -8.88 -7.10 -3.14
C LEU A 240 -9.50 -5.78 -2.69
N VAL A 241 -10.67 -5.83 -2.04
CA VAL A 241 -11.32 -4.69 -1.40
C VAL A 241 -11.71 -5.07 0.01
N GLY A 242 -11.26 -4.30 1.01
CA GLY A 242 -11.57 -4.58 2.42
C GLY A 242 -11.06 -5.96 2.88
N ASN A 243 -9.91 -6.39 2.35
CA ASN A 243 -9.33 -7.73 2.56
C ASN A 243 -10.22 -8.90 2.06
N GLN A 244 -11.20 -8.64 1.19
CA GLN A 244 -12.01 -9.65 0.52
C GLN A 244 -11.72 -9.67 -0.98
N ALA A 245 -11.74 -10.85 -1.59
CA ALA A 245 -11.59 -10.98 -3.04
C ALA A 245 -12.91 -10.56 -3.69
N VAL A 246 -12.83 -9.66 -4.66
CA VAL A 246 -14.00 -9.15 -5.39
C VAL A 246 -13.72 -9.19 -6.90
N ARG A 247 -14.80 -9.30 -7.68
CA ARG A 247 -14.76 -9.25 -9.15
C ARG A 247 -15.36 -7.93 -9.58
N LEU A 248 -14.59 -7.13 -10.30
CA LEU A 248 -15.03 -5.81 -10.77
C LEU A 248 -15.12 -5.79 -12.29
N PRO A 249 -16.10 -5.12 -12.90
CA PRO A 249 -16.16 -4.97 -14.35
C PRO A 249 -14.88 -4.31 -14.86
N LEU A 250 -14.19 -5.00 -15.77
CA LEU A 250 -12.88 -4.57 -16.27
C LEU A 250 -12.93 -3.17 -16.89
N MET A 251 -13.99 -2.89 -17.67
CA MET A 251 -14.14 -1.62 -18.37
C MET A 251 -14.37 -0.44 -17.43
N GLU A 252 -15.09 -0.63 -16.33
CA GLU A 252 -15.25 0.40 -15.31
C GLU A 252 -13.91 0.74 -14.67
N CYS A 253 -13.12 -0.27 -14.31
CA CYS A 253 -11.79 -0.05 -13.72
C CYS A 253 -10.82 0.66 -14.67
N VAL A 254 -10.80 0.28 -15.95
CA VAL A 254 -9.97 0.92 -16.98
C VAL A 254 -10.41 2.37 -17.19
N GLN A 255 -11.71 2.63 -17.31
CA GLN A 255 -12.24 3.98 -17.48
C GLN A 255 -11.87 4.88 -16.29
N MET A 256 -12.09 4.41 -15.06
CA MET A 256 -11.72 5.16 -13.85
C MET A 256 -10.22 5.48 -13.81
N THR A 257 -9.37 4.56 -14.26
CA THR A 257 -7.92 4.77 -14.31
C THR A 257 -7.54 5.88 -15.31
N GLN A 258 -8.21 5.92 -16.48
CA GLN A 258 -8.03 6.98 -17.47
C GLN A 258 -8.55 8.33 -16.98
N GLU A 259 -9.65 8.34 -16.21
CA GLU A 259 -10.20 9.56 -15.60
C GLU A 259 -9.22 10.21 -14.61
N VAL A 260 -8.42 9.43 -13.88
CA VAL A 260 -7.34 9.98 -13.04
C VAL A 260 -6.34 10.76 -13.87
N GLN A 261 -5.87 10.19 -14.98
CA GLN A 261 -4.89 10.86 -15.86
C GLN A 261 -5.50 12.13 -16.47
N LYS A 262 -6.75 12.05 -16.93
CA LYS A 262 -7.48 13.21 -17.44
C LYS A 262 -7.59 14.32 -16.39
N ALA A 263 -7.93 13.99 -15.15
CA ALA A 263 -8.01 14.96 -14.06
C ALA A 263 -6.64 15.63 -13.80
N MET A 264 -5.53 14.88 -13.88
CA MET A 264 -4.18 15.47 -13.78
C MET A 264 -3.87 16.41 -14.96
N ASP A 265 -4.18 16.01 -16.19
CA ASP A 265 -3.95 16.81 -17.40
C ASP A 265 -4.75 18.12 -17.36
N GLU A 266 -5.99 18.06 -16.86
CA GLU A 266 -6.89 19.20 -16.65
C GLU A 266 -6.57 20.01 -15.38
N LYS A 267 -5.49 19.68 -14.64
CA LYS A 267 -5.03 20.33 -13.40
C LYS A 267 -6.05 20.27 -12.25
N LYS A 268 -6.94 19.27 -12.27
CA LYS A 268 -7.91 18.98 -11.21
C LYS A 268 -7.31 18.00 -10.19
N PHE A 269 -6.25 18.42 -9.52
CA PHE A 269 -5.45 17.52 -8.66
C PHE A 269 -6.23 16.93 -7.47
N GLU A 270 -7.15 17.69 -6.87
CA GLU A 270 -8.01 17.16 -5.79
C GLU A 270 -8.93 16.05 -6.30
N GLU A 271 -9.45 16.18 -7.52
CA GLU A 271 -10.26 15.14 -8.15
C GLU A 271 -9.41 13.91 -8.46
N ALA A 272 -8.19 14.09 -8.99
CA ALA A 272 -7.26 12.97 -9.21
C ALA A 272 -6.94 12.21 -7.91
N VAL A 273 -6.77 12.91 -6.78
CA VAL A 273 -6.58 12.29 -5.45
C VAL A 273 -7.82 11.51 -5.03
N ARG A 274 -9.03 12.06 -5.19
CA ARG A 274 -10.28 11.36 -4.86
C ARG A 274 -10.49 10.12 -5.73
N LEU A 275 -10.19 10.19 -7.03
CA LEU A 275 -10.32 9.09 -7.97
C LEU A 275 -9.34 7.94 -7.68
N ARG A 276 -8.19 8.20 -7.05
CA ARG A 276 -7.29 7.16 -6.53
C ARG A 276 -7.87 6.38 -5.35
N GLY A 277 -8.90 6.91 -4.70
CA GLY A 277 -9.63 6.26 -3.62
C GLY A 277 -9.26 6.76 -2.23
N SER A 278 -10.09 6.40 -1.27
CA SER A 278 -9.98 6.87 0.11
C SER A 278 -8.66 6.45 0.76
N SER A 279 -8.14 5.25 0.48
CA SER A 279 -6.86 4.80 1.05
C SER A 279 -5.69 5.73 0.69
N PHE A 280 -5.64 6.20 -0.56
CA PHE A 280 -4.63 7.16 -1.02
C PHE A 280 -4.76 8.51 -0.31
N GLU A 281 -5.99 9.03 -0.22
CA GLU A 281 -6.28 10.30 0.46
C GLU A 281 -5.90 10.26 1.95
N HIS A 282 -6.26 9.18 2.66
CA HIS A 282 -5.88 8.98 4.06
C HIS A 282 -4.36 8.94 4.23
N ASN A 283 -3.64 8.17 3.39
CA ASN A 283 -2.18 8.10 3.44
C ASN A 283 -1.52 9.48 3.23
N LEU A 284 -2.00 10.26 2.26
CA LEU A 284 -1.50 11.61 2.00
C LEU A 284 -1.79 12.56 3.16
N SER A 285 -3.00 12.51 3.72
CA SER A 285 -3.41 13.32 4.87
C SER A 285 -2.56 13.00 6.11
N THR A 286 -2.43 11.72 6.46
CA THR A 286 -1.58 11.27 7.56
C THR A 286 -0.12 11.68 7.36
N TYR A 287 0.42 11.53 6.14
CA TYR A 287 1.79 11.97 5.85
C TYR A 287 1.98 13.47 6.10
N ARG A 288 1.05 14.32 5.63
CA ARG A 288 1.10 15.77 5.85
C ARG A 288 1.04 16.12 7.33
N LEU A 289 0.13 15.48 8.07
CA LEU A 289 -0.05 15.68 9.51
C LEU A 289 1.21 15.31 10.31
N LEU A 290 1.88 14.22 9.95
CA LEU A 290 3.07 13.75 10.66
C LEU A 290 4.37 14.43 10.23
N SER A 291 4.38 15.14 9.11
CA SER A 291 5.59 15.74 8.53
C SER A 291 5.69 17.24 8.81
N ASN A 292 4.57 17.96 8.84
CA ASN A 292 4.55 19.40 9.04
C ASN A 292 4.20 19.75 10.48
N HIS A 293 5.18 20.29 11.21
CA HIS A 293 4.93 20.91 12.50
C HIS A 293 4.50 22.36 12.28
N ARG A 294 3.26 22.70 12.68
CA ARG A 294 2.79 24.08 12.70
C ARG A 294 3.44 24.82 13.88
N ALA A 295 3.56 26.14 13.78
CA ALA A 295 4.06 26.93 14.90
C ALA A 295 3.12 26.80 16.10
N ASP A 296 3.65 26.80 17.32
CA ASP A 296 2.85 26.64 18.54
C ASP A 296 1.70 27.65 18.65
N SER A 297 1.87 28.86 18.08
CA SER A 297 0.85 29.90 18.02
C SER A 297 -0.35 29.57 17.12
N GLU A 298 -0.22 28.60 16.21
CA GLU A 298 -1.25 28.17 15.26
C GLU A 298 -1.98 26.91 15.72
N LEU A 299 -1.53 26.29 16.83
CA LEU A 299 -2.14 25.08 17.35
C LEU A 299 -3.45 25.40 18.09
N PRO A 300 -4.46 24.52 18.04
CA PRO A 300 -5.65 24.66 18.85
C PRO A 300 -5.29 24.72 20.34
N SER A 301 -6.02 25.51 21.13
CA SER A 301 -5.85 25.50 22.58
C SER A 301 -6.57 24.30 23.18
N SER A 302 -5.84 23.27 23.60
CA SER A 302 -6.37 22.15 24.38
C SER A 302 -5.66 22.05 25.72
N SER A 303 -6.41 21.79 26.79
CA SER A 303 -5.85 21.54 28.13
C SER A 303 -5.70 20.05 28.45
N PHE A 304 -5.85 19.18 27.45
CA PHE A 304 -5.82 17.73 27.64
C PHE A 304 -4.39 17.20 27.70
N ASN A 305 -4.10 16.42 28.74
CA ASN A 305 -2.92 15.59 28.84
C ASN A 305 -3.27 14.16 28.38
N VAL A 306 -2.61 13.68 27.33
CA VAL A 306 -2.81 12.34 26.78
C VAL A 306 -1.56 11.51 27.03
N ALA A 307 -1.71 10.39 27.75
CA ALA A 307 -0.62 9.46 28.01
C ALA A 307 -0.59 8.33 26.97
N VAL A 308 0.59 7.98 26.48
CA VAL A 308 0.85 6.88 25.55
C VAL A 308 1.75 5.84 26.21
N LEU A 309 1.40 4.56 26.09
CA LEU A 309 2.21 3.46 26.62
C LEU A 309 2.10 2.19 25.77
N ASN A 310 3.15 1.36 25.85
CA ASN A 310 3.22 0.10 25.15
C ASN A 310 3.03 -1.08 26.11
N VAL A 311 2.14 -2.03 25.79
CA VAL A 311 1.79 -3.15 26.67
C VAL A 311 1.89 -4.48 25.92
N GLY A 312 2.48 -5.49 26.56
CA GLY A 312 2.64 -6.83 25.99
C GLY A 312 4.09 -7.16 25.65
N ALA A 313 4.28 -8.03 24.66
CA ALA A 313 5.59 -8.35 24.11
C ALA A 313 6.01 -7.30 23.06
N PRO A 314 7.32 -7.02 22.89
CA PRO A 314 7.79 -6.11 21.85
C PRO A 314 7.31 -6.54 20.46
N ALA A 315 6.74 -5.61 19.69
CA ALA A 315 6.28 -5.83 18.33
C ALA A 315 6.83 -4.75 17.39
N ALA A 316 7.20 -5.15 16.16
CA ALA A 316 7.56 -4.19 15.13
C ALA A 316 6.36 -3.27 14.81
N GLY A 317 6.60 -1.96 14.73
CA GLY A 317 5.56 -0.96 14.51
C GLY A 317 5.11 -0.20 15.76
N MET A 318 5.41 -0.68 16.98
CA MET A 318 5.08 0.06 18.22
C MET A 318 5.66 1.48 18.21
N ASN A 319 6.94 1.64 17.86
CA ASN A 319 7.59 2.95 17.80
C ASN A 319 6.98 3.87 16.75
N ALA A 320 6.59 3.33 15.59
CA ALA A 320 5.92 4.08 14.54
C ALA A 320 4.54 4.58 14.99
N ALA A 321 3.79 3.74 15.73
CA ALA A 321 2.49 4.07 16.29
C ALA A 321 2.60 5.13 17.41
N VAL A 322 3.56 5.00 18.34
CA VAL A 322 3.85 6.03 19.35
C VAL A 322 4.20 7.36 18.67
N ARG A 323 5.10 7.35 17.68
CA ARG A 323 5.48 8.55 16.92
C ARG A 323 4.26 9.22 16.30
N ALA A 324 3.38 8.44 15.68
CA ALA A 324 2.17 8.97 15.08
C ALA A 324 1.25 9.60 16.13
N ALA A 325 0.95 8.89 17.21
CA ALA A 325 0.10 9.38 18.29
C ALA A 325 0.61 10.67 18.92
N VAL A 326 1.92 10.74 19.23
CA VAL A 326 2.55 11.93 19.82
C VAL A 326 2.43 13.13 18.87
N ARG A 327 2.77 12.96 17.59
CA ARG A 327 2.73 14.07 16.63
C ARG A 327 1.31 14.55 16.35
N VAL A 328 0.35 13.64 16.24
CA VAL A 328 -1.06 13.99 16.04
C VAL A 328 -1.59 14.72 17.28
N GLY A 329 -1.37 14.18 18.47
CA GLY A 329 -1.86 14.80 19.69
C GLY A 329 -1.28 16.21 19.91
N ILE A 330 0.01 16.42 19.63
CA ILE A 330 0.61 17.77 19.64
C ILE A 330 -0.05 18.69 18.61
N THR A 331 -0.33 18.19 17.40
CA THR A 331 -0.97 18.99 16.34
C THR A 331 -2.40 19.40 16.71
N GLU A 332 -3.10 18.60 17.50
CA GLU A 332 -4.41 18.91 18.10
C GLU A 332 -4.31 19.78 19.37
N GLY A 333 -3.10 20.19 19.76
CA GLY A 333 -2.85 21.06 20.91
C GLY A 333 -2.79 20.34 22.25
N HIS A 334 -2.76 19.00 22.27
CA HIS A 334 -2.68 18.22 23.50
C HIS A 334 -1.25 18.17 24.05
N LYS A 335 -1.14 18.07 25.38
CA LYS A 335 0.11 17.72 26.04
C LYS A 335 0.30 16.20 26.02
N MET A 336 1.36 15.74 25.36
CA MET A 336 1.63 14.31 25.25
C MET A 336 2.55 13.83 26.36
N LEU A 337 2.18 12.73 27.01
CA LEU A 337 2.96 12.09 28.06
C LEU A 337 3.34 10.68 27.60
N ALA A 338 4.58 10.28 27.80
CA ALA A 338 5.07 8.93 27.54
C ALA A 338 5.22 8.19 28.87
N VAL A 339 4.67 6.99 28.95
CA VAL A 339 4.83 6.11 30.10
C VAL A 339 5.80 4.99 29.75
N SER A 340 6.85 4.85 30.55
CA SER A 340 7.85 3.81 30.34
C SER A 340 7.38 2.45 30.86
N ASP A 341 7.85 1.36 30.26
CA ASP A 341 7.69 -0.02 30.74
C ASP A 341 6.24 -0.46 31.05
N GLY A 342 5.27 0.06 30.29
CA GLY A 342 3.86 -0.32 30.39
C GLY A 342 3.25 0.01 31.77
N PHE A 343 2.34 -0.83 32.26
CA PHE A 343 1.68 -0.59 33.56
C PHE A 343 2.60 -0.71 34.77
N GLU A 344 3.73 -1.41 34.64
CA GLU A 344 4.71 -1.52 35.71
C GLU A 344 5.46 -0.21 35.92
N GLY A 345 5.90 0.46 34.84
CA GLY A 345 6.49 1.78 34.95
C GLY A 345 5.43 2.84 35.29
N PHE A 346 4.19 2.67 34.80
CA PHE A 346 3.07 3.53 35.18
C PHE A 346 2.86 3.54 36.69
N SER A 347 2.76 2.36 37.35
CA SER A 347 2.56 2.31 38.80
C SER A 347 3.71 2.89 39.61
N LYS A 348 4.90 2.99 39.02
CA LYS A 348 6.10 3.61 39.60
C LYS A 348 6.26 5.11 39.27
N GLY A 349 5.32 5.70 38.52
CA GLY A 349 5.37 7.10 38.11
C GLY A 349 6.43 7.43 37.05
N GLN A 350 6.83 6.44 36.22
CA GLN A 350 7.78 6.64 35.13
C GLN A 350 7.11 7.31 33.92
N ILE A 351 6.70 8.56 34.11
CA ILE A 351 5.91 9.35 33.16
C ILE A 351 6.66 10.64 32.86
N GLU A 352 6.94 10.88 31.59
CA GLU A 352 7.63 12.07 31.12
C GLU A 352 6.85 12.74 30.00
N GLU A 353 7.00 14.05 29.87
CA GLU A 353 6.44 14.76 28.73
C GLU A 353 7.25 14.46 27.47
N ILE A 354 6.57 14.12 26.38
CA ILE A 354 7.20 13.79 25.11
C ILE A 354 6.86 14.82 24.04
N LYS A 355 7.88 15.31 23.35
CA LYS A 355 7.80 16.40 22.37
C LYS A 355 7.90 15.87 20.93
N TRP A 356 7.66 16.76 19.97
CA TRP A 356 7.69 16.45 18.54
C TRP A 356 9.04 15.88 18.06
N GLY A 357 10.13 16.45 18.58
CA GLY A 357 11.50 16.07 18.28
C GLY A 357 11.91 14.70 18.83
N ASP A 358 11.40 14.34 20.01
CA ASP A 358 11.80 13.12 20.75
C ASP A 358 11.44 11.84 19.99
N VAL A 359 10.35 11.86 19.23
CA VAL A 359 9.89 10.74 18.39
C VAL A 359 10.45 10.78 16.96
N GLY A 360 11.43 11.65 16.68
CA GLY A 360 12.10 11.75 15.40
C GLY A 360 12.87 10.47 15.05
N GLY A 361 12.62 9.91 13.86
CA GLY A 361 13.34 8.71 13.37
C GLY A 361 12.81 7.37 13.89
N TRP A 362 11.72 7.36 14.65
CA TRP A 362 11.15 6.14 15.25
C TRP A 362 10.42 5.22 14.25
N THR A 363 10.05 5.71 13.07
CA THR A 363 9.24 4.96 12.08
C THR A 363 9.84 3.60 11.70
N GLY A 364 11.16 3.53 11.48
CA GLY A 364 11.86 2.30 11.09
C GLY A 364 12.45 1.49 12.26
N GLN A 365 12.23 1.91 13.52
CA GLN A 365 12.85 1.27 14.68
C GLN A 365 12.00 0.09 15.16
N GLY A 366 12.62 -1.10 15.24
CA GLY A 366 12.00 -2.29 15.82
C GLY A 366 11.83 -2.22 17.34
N GLY A 367 11.02 -3.12 17.90
CA GLY A 367 10.80 -3.22 19.35
C GLY A 367 9.98 -2.06 19.94
N SER A 368 10.27 -1.70 21.20
CA SER A 368 9.61 -0.61 21.93
C SER A 368 10.65 0.29 22.61
N LEU A 369 10.77 1.54 22.18
CA LEU A 369 11.66 2.54 22.77
C LEU A 369 11.14 3.09 24.11
N LEU A 370 9.82 3.07 24.32
CA LEU A 370 9.22 3.34 25.63
C LEU A 370 9.40 2.17 26.62
N GLY A 371 9.90 1.01 26.16
CA GLY A 371 9.80 -0.23 26.90
C GLY A 371 8.38 -0.81 26.84
N THR A 372 8.25 -2.10 27.14
CA THR A 372 6.95 -2.77 27.20
C THR A 372 7.03 -4.00 28.09
N LYS A 373 5.94 -4.27 28.81
CA LYS A 373 5.81 -5.39 29.74
C LYS A 373 4.43 -6.03 29.58
N ARG A 374 4.34 -7.32 29.88
CA ARG A 374 3.07 -8.07 29.93
C ARG A 374 2.28 -7.88 31.23
N THR A 375 2.83 -7.11 32.17
CA THR A 375 2.23 -6.87 33.48
C THR A 375 0.87 -6.19 33.32
N LEU A 376 -0.18 -6.81 33.85
CA LEU A 376 -1.53 -6.26 33.87
C LEU A 376 -1.68 -5.24 35.02
N PRO A 377 -2.57 -4.25 34.89
CA PRO A 377 -2.71 -3.19 35.91
C PRO A 377 -3.40 -3.66 37.20
N GLY A 378 -4.04 -4.84 37.21
CA GLY A 378 -4.97 -5.26 38.27
C GLY A 378 -4.39 -5.21 39.69
N LYS A 379 -3.10 -5.52 39.87
CA LYS A 379 -2.42 -5.45 41.18
C LYS A 379 -1.93 -4.05 41.56
N HIS A 380 -2.02 -3.08 40.64
CA HIS A 380 -1.43 -1.76 40.76
C HIS A 380 -2.43 -0.64 40.46
N LEU A 381 -3.74 -0.92 40.50
CA LEU A 381 -4.78 0.03 40.09
C LEU A 381 -4.77 1.31 40.93
N GLU A 382 -4.56 1.20 42.24
CA GLU A 382 -4.51 2.35 43.15
C GLU A 382 -3.33 3.27 42.81
N GLN A 383 -2.13 2.71 42.62
CA GLN A 383 -0.95 3.47 42.26
C GLN A 383 -1.10 4.13 40.89
N ILE A 384 -1.64 3.40 39.90
CA ILE A 384 -1.91 3.95 38.56
C ILE A 384 -2.93 5.10 38.64
N ALA A 385 -4.00 4.94 39.42
CA ALA A 385 -5.00 5.99 39.62
C ALA A 385 -4.42 7.24 40.30
N GLU A 386 -3.50 7.07 41.24
CA GLU A 386 -2.75 8.17 41.85
C GLU A 386 -1.91 8.91 40.80
N GLN A 387 -1.16 8.20 39.96
CA GLN A 387 -0.36 8.80 38.90
C GLN A 387 -1.21 9.54 37.86
N ILE A 388 -2.39 9.02 37.51
CA ILE A 388 -3.35 9.71 36.64
C ILE A 388 -3.75 11.08 37.25
N LYS A 389 -3.98 11.14 38.56
CA LYS A 389 -4.32 12.39 39.26
C LYS A 389 -3.13 13.35 39.31
N ILE A 390 -1.94 12.86 39.68
CA ILE A 390 -0.70 13.67 39.80
C ILE A 390 -0.37 14.34 38.47
N HIS A 391 -0.44 13.59 37.37
CA HIS A 391 -0.10 14.09 36.03
C HIS A 391 -1.30 14.67 35.28
N ASN A 392 -2.48 14.74 35.90
CA ASN A 392 -3.73 15.21 35.31
C ASN A 392 -4.02 14.54 33.96
N ILE A 393 -3.89 13.22 33.85
CA ILE A 393 -4.07 12.47 32.60
C ILE A 393 -5.57 12.40 32.25
N ASN A 394 -5.94 12.98 31.11
CA ASN A 394 -7.33 13.02 30.64
C ASN A 394 -7.67 11.83 29.73
N ALA A 395 -6.71 11.34 28.97
CA ALA A 395 -6.87 10.19 28.09
C ALA A 395 -5.63 9.30 28.08
N LEU A 396 -5.83 8.02 27.78
CA LEU A 396 -4.79 7.01 27.71
C LEU A 396 -4.88 6.29 26.36
N LEU A 397 -3.78 6.27 25.61
CA LEU A 397 -3.60 5.46 24.42
C LEU A 397 -2.66 4.31 24.75
N VAL A 398 -3.19 3.09 24.72
CA VAL A 398 -2.41 1.86 24.88
C VAL A 398 -2.09 1.30 23.50
N ILE A 399 -0.86 0.83 23.31
CA ILE A 399 -0.43 0.16 22.08
C ILE A 399 0.09 -1.21 22.48
N GLY A 400 -0.66 -2.26 22.17
CA GLY A 400 -0.30 -3.58 22.67
C GLY A 400 -1.03 -4.76 22.03
N GLY A 401 -0.84 -5.91 22.68
CA GLY A 401 -1.45 -7.17 22.31
C GLY A 401 -2.68 -7.52 23.16
N PHE A 402 -2.91 -8.80 23.40
CA PHE A 402 -4.07 -9.28 24.18
C PHE A 402 -4.10 -8.75 25.63
N GLU A 403 -2.94 -8.48 26.22
CA GLU A 403 -2.83 -7.88 27.55
C GLU A 403 -3.46 -6.47 27.63
N GLU A 404 -3.48 -5.71 26.53
CA GLU A 404 -4.23 -4.45 26.42
C GLU A 404 -5.74 -4.71 26.50
N PHE A 405 -6.25 -5.68 25.74
CA PHE A 405 -7.67 -6.01 25.71
C PHE A 405 -8.19 -6.40 27.10
N MET A 406 -7.44 -7.25 27.82
CA MET A 406 -7.75 -7.65 29.20
C MET A 406 -7.78 -6.46 30.17
N THR A 407 -6.94 -5.45 29.91
CA THR A 407 -6.89 -4.24 30.73
C THR A 407 -8.15 -3.38 30.55
N LEU A 408 -8.61 -3.19 29.31
CA LEU A 408 -9.83 -2.45 29.02
C LEU A 408 -11.07 -3.11 29.64
N SER A 409 -11.15 -4.45 29.60
CA SER A 409 -12.23 -5.21 30.25
C SER A 409 -12.20 -5.08 31.78
N ASN A 410 -11.03 -5.11 32.41
CA ASN A 410 -10.91 -4.94 33.86
C ASN A 410 -11.28 -3.52 34.33
N ARG A 411 -11.07 -2.48 33.51
CA ARG A 411 -11.47 -1.10 33.83
C ARG A 411 -12.99 -0.91 33.79
N LEU A 412 -13.68 -1.55 32.84
CA LEU A 412 -15.16 -1.61 32.81
C LEU A 412 -15.72 -2.25 34.08
N LEU A 413 -15.05 -3.27 34.63
CA LEU A 413 -15.45 -3.90 35.89
C LEU A 413 -15.18 -2.99 37.11
N TYR A 414 -14.04 -2.29 37.15
CA TYR A 414 -13.70 -1.40 38.28
C TYR A 414 -14.59 -0.16 38.34
N LEU A 415 -14.93 0.46 37.20
CA LEU A 415 -15.86 1.60 37.14
C LEU A 415 -17.30 1.21 37.53
N ASN A 416 -17.74 0.00 37.19
CA ASN A 416 -19.06 -0.53 37.59
C ASN A 416 -19.11 -1.03 39.04
N GLY A 417 -17.97 -1.30 39.68
CA GLY A 417 -17.88 -1.73 41.08
C GLY A 417 -17.94 -0.60 42.10
N HIS A 418 -17.98 0.67 41.67
CA HIS A 418 -18.06 1.84 42.55
C HIS A 418 -19.34 2.66 42.38
N THR A 419 -20.37 2.11 41.71
CA THR A 419 -21.75 2.63 41.72
C THR A 419 -22.66 1.90 42.72
N SER A 420 -22.10 1.32 43.78
CA SER A 420 -22.86 0.76 44.90
C SER A 420 -22.01 0.73 46.17
N VAL A 421 -21.99 1.83 46.93
CA VAL A 421 -22.29 1.94 48.38
C VAL A 421 -22.59 3.42 48.66
#